data_AF-A0A6G4X868-F1
#
_entry.id   AF-A0A6G4X868-F1
#
_cell.length_a   1.000
_cell.length_b   1.000
_cell.length_c   1.000
_cell.angle_alpha   90.00
_cell.angle_beta   90.00
_cell.angle_gamma   90.00
#
_symmetry.space_group_name_H-M   'P 1'
#
loop_
_entity.id
_entity.type
_entity.pdbx_description
1 polymer ?
#
loop_
_entity_poly.entity_id
_entity_poly.type
_entity_poly.pdbx_seq_one_letter_code
_entity_poly.pdbx_strand_id
1 'polypeptide(L)' 'MIVNSNIHLTTDTRIHCYVYGTDAPPILAIDGPDGSVNVSVFINEPAAVHADVTHALLAAVREYANAMEIYTAAHHP' A
#
# COMPACT_ATOMS: atom_id res chain seq x y z
N MET A 1 18.45 3.58 7.82
CA MET A 1 17.89 4.92 7.59
C MET A 1 16.40 4.73 7.33
N ILE A 2 15.53 5.26 8.18
CA ILE A 2 14.08 5.23 7.93
C ILE A 2 13.76 6.48 7.10
N VAL A 3 13.26 6.29 5.88
CA VAL A 3 12.74 7.39 5.07
C VAL A 3 11.25 7.47 5.36
N ASN A 4 10.83 8.56 6.01
CA ASN A 4 9.42 8.86 6.18
C ASN A 4 8.93 9.56 4.91
N SER A 5 8.29 8.80 4.02
CA SER A 5 7.65 9.33 2.83
C SER A 5 6.14 9.39 3.06
N ASN A 6 5.56 10.59 2.99
CA ASN A 6 4.13 10.77 2.94
C ASN A 6 3.69 10.78 1.48
N ILE A 7 2.61 10.06 1.17
CA ILE A 7 2.03 10.00 -0.17
C ILE A 7 0.66 10.66 -0.10
N HIS A 8 0.39 11.62 -0.99
CA HIS A 8 -0.92 12.20 -1.16
C HIS A 8 -1.62 11.48 -2.31
N LEU A 9 -2.79 10.90 -2.05
CA LEU A 9 -3.58 10.20 -3.05
C LEU A 9 -4.76 11.07 -3.49
N THR A 10 -4.96 11.16 -4.80
CA THR A 10 -6.08 11.86 -5.45
C THR A 10 -7.03 10.84 -6.08
N THR A 11 -8.20 11.28 -6.55
CA THR A 11 -9.26 10.39 -7.08
C THR A 11 -8.87 9.66 -8.38
N ASP A 12 -7.87 10.16 -9.08
CA ASP A 12 -7.26 9.55 -10.26
C ASP A 12 -6.04 8.68 -9.93
N THR A 13 -5.63 8.62 -8.66
CA THR A 13 -4.59 7.71 -8.21
C THR A 13 -5.10 6.27 -8.25
N ARG A 14 -4.27 5.36 -8.75
CA ARG A 14 -4.59 3.93 -8.84
C ARG A 14 -3.60 3.09 -8.04
N ILE A 15 -4.10 2.02 -7.44
CA ILE A 15 -3.30 1.02 -6.74
C ILE A 15 -3.34 -0.27 -7.54
N HIS A 16 -2.18 -0.80 -7.91
CA HIS A 16 -2.04 -2.00 -8.73
C HIS A 16 -1.03 -2.96 -8.15
N CYS A 17 -1.29 -4.26 -8.29
CA CYS A 17 -0.32 -5.31 -7.98
C CYS A 17 0.19 -5.91 -9.29
N TYR A 18 1.48 -5.71 -9.58
CA TYR A 18 2.15 -6.33 -10.70
C TYR A 18 2.72 -7.68 -10.25
N VAL A 19 2.09 -8.76 -10.71
CA VAL A 19 2.59 -10.12 -10.51
C VAL A 19 3.42 -10.48 -11.73
N TYR A 20 4.74 -10.38 -11.59
CA TYR A 20 5.68 -10.95 -12.57
C TYR A 20 5.78 -12.47 -12.36
N GLY A 21 6.47 -13.19 -13.24
CA GLY A 21 6.61 -14.66 -13.14
C GLY A 21 7.10 -15.16 -11.78
N THR A 22 7.09 -16.47 -11.55
CA THR A 22 7.33 -17.09 -10.22
C THR A 22 8.69 -16.79 -9.59
N ASP A 23 9.63 -16.27 -10.36
CA ASP A 23 11.01 -16.00 -9.93
C ASP A 23 11.20 -14.58 -9.37
N ALA A 24 10.16 -13.73 -9.39
CA ALA A 24 10.23 -12.36 -8.88
C ALA A 24 9.08 -12.07 -7.90
N PRO A 25 9.33 -11.32 -6.80
CA PRO A 25 8.27 -10.91 -5.90
C PRO A 25 7.30 -9.94 -6.60
N PRO A 26 6.00 -9.98 -6.26
CA PRO A 26 5.05 -9.01 -6.79
C PRO A 26 5.40 -7.60 -6.32
N ILE A 27 5.12 -6.60 -7.17
CA ILE A 27 5.31 -5.18 -6.85
C ILE A 27 3.96 -4.53 -6.66
N LEU A 28 3.75 -3.90 -5.50
CA LEU A 28 2.61 -3.01 -5.27
C LEU A 28 3.00 -1.61 -5.76
N ALA A 29 2.25 -1.10 -6.73
CA ALA A 29 2.43 0.22 -7.29
C ALA A 29 1.25 1.12 -6.92
N ILE A 30 1.56 2.39 -6.69
CA ILE A 30 0.61 3.49 -6.53
C ILE A 30 0.95 4.51 -7.60
N ASP A 31 0.08 4.64 -8.59
CA ASP A 31 0.30 5.48 -9.77
C ASP A 31 -0.67 6.67 -9.75
N GLY A 32 -0.15 7.89 -9.83
CA GLY A 32 -0.92 9.11 -9.99
C GLY A 32 -0.43 9.94 -11.18
N PRO A 33 -1.11 11.06 -11.50
CA PRO A 33 -0.72 11.94 -12.61
C PRO A 33 0.71 12.47 -12.47
N ASP A 34 1.15 12.72 -11.24
CA ASP A 34 2.43 13.38 -10.93
C ASP A 34 3.58 12.39 -10.67
N GLY A 35 3.32 11.08 -10.75
CA GLY A 35 4.35 10.06 -10.59
C GLY A 35 3.83 8.75 -9.99
N SER A 36 4.77 7.84 -9.76
CA SER A 36 4.49 6.52 -9.18
C SER A 36 5.36 6.24 -7.96
N VAL A 37 4.77 5.56 -6.97
CA VAL A 37 5.48 4.98 -5.85
C VAL A 37 5.34 3.46 -5.92
N ASN A 38 6.47 2.78 -6.00
CA ASN A 38 6.52 1.33 -6.01
C ASN A 38 7.04 0.83 -4.67
N VAL A 39 6.24 0.00 -4.01
CA VAL A 39 6.69 -0.77 -2.84
C VAL A 39 7.40 -2.01 -3.39
N SER A 40 8.67 -1.85 -3.74
CA SER A 40 9.57 -2.92 -4.19
C SER A 40 10.64 -3.26 -3.14
N VAL A 41 10.41 -2.84 -1.89
CA VAL A 41 11.42 -2.60 -0.83
C VAL A 41 12.18 -3.87 -0.39
N PHE A 42 11.82 -5.03 -0.92
CA PHE A 42 12.27 -6.32 -0.40
C PHE A 42 12.89 -7.22 -1.47
N ILE A 43 13.31 -6.72 -2.64
CA ILE A 43 13.87 -7.58 -3.70
C ILE A 43 15.06 -8.46 -3.24
N ASN A 44 15.72 -8.10 -2.14
CA ASN A 44 16.82 -8.85 -1.53
C ASN A 44 16.43 -9.61 -0.23
N GLU A 45 15.16 -9.55 0.19
CA GLU A 45 14.67 -10.22 1.40
C GLU A 45 13.98 -11.55 1.08
N PRO A 46 13.88 -12.49 2.05
CA PRO A 46 13.13 -13.73 1.88
C PRO A 46 11.63 -13.49 1.69
N ALA A 47 10.98 -14.30 0.84
CA ALA A 47 9.54 -14.21 0.57
C ALA A 47 8.63 -14.21 1.82
N ALA A 48 9.06 -14.86 2.92
CA ALA A 48 8.33 -14.82 4.20
C ALA A 48 8.26 -13.40 4.78
N VAL A 49 9.33 -12.60 4.67
CA VAL A 49 9.36 -11.20 5.11
C VAL A 49 8.40 -10.36 4.27
N HIS A 50 8.32 -10.60 2.96
CA HIS A 50 7.32 -9.94 2.11
C HIS A 50 5.89 -10.25 2.57
N ALA A 51 5.61 -11.50 2.91
CA ALA A 51 4.29 -11.92 3.37
C ALA A 51 3.91 -11.24 4.69
N ASP A 52 4.82 -11.21 5.66
CA ASP A 52 4.60 -10.55 6.95
C ASP A 52 4.33 -9.06 6.80
N VAL A 53 5.11 -8.35 5.98
CA VAL A 53 4.89 -6.92 5.71
C VAL A 53 3.56 -6.70 4.99
N THR A 54 3.18 -7.57 4.05
CA THR A 54 1.90 -7.48 3.34
C THR A 54 0.72 -7.65 4.30
N HIS A 55 0.81 -8.61 5.24
CA HIS A 55 -0.22 -8.80 6.26
C HIS A 55 -0.33 -7.61 7.21
N ALA A 56 0.80 -7.04 7.65
CA ALA A 56 0.82 -5.85 8.49
C ALA A 56 0.19 -4.64 7.76
N LEU A 57 0.51 -4.44 6.48
CA LEU A 57 -0.08 -3.39 5.66
C LEU A 57 -1.60 -3.57 5.53
N LEU A 58 -2.06 -4.80 5.26
CA LEU A 58 -3.49 -5.10 5.15
C LEU A 58 -4.24 -4.82 6.46
N ALA A 59 -3.63 -5.16 7.61
CA ALA A 59 -4.22 -4.86 8.92
C ALA A 59 -4.37 -3.35 9.12
N ALA A 60 -3.33 -2.56 8.84
CA ALA A 60 -3.38 -1.11 8.96
C ALA A 60 -4.43 -0.46 8.03
N VAL A 61 -4.55 -0.93 6.78
CA VAL A 61 -5.58 -0.45 5.83
C VAL A 61 -7.00 -0.74 6.35
N ARG A 62 -7.22 -1.92 6.93
CA ARG A 62 -8.53 -2.27 7.53
C ARG A 62 -8.87 -1.38 8.73
N GLU A 63 -7.90 -1.13 9.59
CA GLU A 63 -8.07 -0.22 10.73
C GLU A 63 -8.41 1.20 10.27
N TYR A 64 -7.72 1.70 9.25
CA TYR A 64 -8.01 3.00 8.65
C TYR A 64 -9.42 3.06 8.04
N ALA A 65 -9.84 2.03 7.29
CA ALA A 65 -11.18 1.97 6.71
C ALA A 65 -12.27 2.03 7.79
N ASN A 66 -12.13 1.23 8.86
CA ASN A 66 -13.04 1.28 10.00
C ASN A 66 -13.06 2.67 10.66
N ALA A 67 -11.90 3.31 10.83
CA ALA A 67 -11.83 4.67 11.37
C ALA A 67 -12.55 5.69 10.48
N MET A 68 -12.46 5.56 9.15
CA MET A 68 -13.15 6.41 8.19
C MET A 68 -14.67 6.21 8.21
N GLU A 69 -15.15 4.98 8.38
CA GLU A 69 -16.58 4.69 8.54
C GLU A 69 -17.13 5.37 9.81
N ILE A 70 -16.44 5.24 10.93
CA ILE A 70 -16.80 5.89 12.20
C ILE A 70 -16.81 7.42 12.03
N TYR A 71 -15.76 7.98 11.43
CA TYR A 71 -15.67 9.42 11.21
C TYR A 71 -16.82 9.93 10.33
N THR A 72 -17.12 9.22 9.24
CA THR A 72 -18.19 9.59 8.31
C THR A 72 -19.54 9.55 9.00
N ALA A 73 -19.86 8.48 9.75
CA ALA A 73 -21.11 8.37 10.50
C ALA A 73 -21.30 9.50 11.53
N ALA A 74 -20.21 10.03 12.09
CA ALA A 74 -20.24 11.13 13.05
C ALA A 74 -20.41 12.53 12.40
N HIS A 75 -20.04 12.69 11.13
CA HIS A 75 -19.95 14.02 10.48
C HIS A 75 -20.82 14.17 9.22
N HIS A 76 -21.42 13.09 8.73
CA HIS A 76 -22.35 13.06 7.60
C HIS A 76 -23.52 12.09 7.91
N PRO A 77 -24.44 12.47 8.82
CA PRO A 77 -25.62 11.67 9.14
C PRO A 77 -26.65 11.60 8.01
#